data_AF-A0A1I4C6I2-F1
#
_entry.id   AF-A0A1I4C6I2-F1
#
_cell.length_a   1.000
_cell.length_b   1.000
_cell.length_c   1.000
_cell.angle_alpha   90.00
_cell.angle_beta   90.00
_cell.angle_gamma   90.00
#
_symmetry.space_group_name_H-M   'P 1'
#
loop_
_entity.id
_entity.type
_entity.pdbx_description
1 polymer ?
#
loop_
_entity_poly.entity_id
_entity_poly.type
_entity_poly.pdbx_seq_one_letter_code
_entity_poly.pdbx_strand_id
1 'polypeptide(L)' 'MDTGLNILVAFARFHQLPAEPDQLSHEYGQPGKHFTDTQILQAAKALTLKAKKLSMVMIHTS' A
#
# COMPACT_ATOMS: atom_id res chain seq x y z
N MET A 1 -6.51 11.57 3.97
CA MET A 1 -7.35 10.44 3.48
C MET A 1 -6.52 9.69 2.47
N ASP A 2 -5.88 8.61 2.90
CA ASP A 2 -4.94 7.84 2.09
C ASP A 2 -5.67 6.65 1.46
N THR A 3 -6.23 6.87 0.27
CA THR A 3 -6.99 5.86 -0.48
C THR A 3 -6.17 4.60 -0.75
N GLY A 4 -4.86 4.73 -0.99
CA GLY A 4 -3.97 3.60 -1.21
C GLY A 4 -3.86 2.65 -0.01
N LEU A 5 -3.73 3.20 1.21
CA LEU A 5 -3.66 2.41 2.44
C LEU A 5 -5.00 1.72 2.73
N ASN A 6 -6.11 2.44 2.55
CA ASN A 6 -7.44 1.89 2.79
C ASN A 6 -7.75 0.70 1.88
N ILE A 7 -7.35 0.78 0.60
CA ILE A 7 -7.50 -0.33 -0.35
C ILE A 7 -6.62 -1.52 0.06
N LEU A 8 -5.37 -1.27 0.46
CA LEU A 8 -4.43 -2.30 0.89
C LEU A 8 -4.96 -3.06 2.11
N VAL A 9 -5.50 -2.34 3.11
CA VAL A 9 -6.17 -2.93 4.26
C VAL A 9 -7.43 -3.70 3.87
N ALA A 10 -8.23 -3.20 2.92
CA ALA A 10 -9.41 -3.91 2.44
C ALA A 10 -9.05 -5.25 1.80
N PHE A 11 -7.99 -5.30 0.96
CA PHE A 11 -7.48 -6.56 0.41
C PHE A 11 -6.98 -7.50 1.49
N ALA A 12 -6.20 -7.00 2.45
CA ALA A 12 -5.68 -7.84 3.51
C ALA A 12 -6.80 -8.42 4.39
N ARG A 13 -7.81 -7.63 4.72
CA ARG A 13 -9.02 -8.09 5.42
C ARG A 13 -9.80 -9.13 4.61
N PHE A 14 -9.88 -8.95 3.29
CA PHE A 14 -10.49 -9.96 2.41
C PHE A 14 -9.75 -11.30 2.46
N HIS A 15 -8.43 -11.27 2.60
CA HIS A 15 -7.59 -12.45 2.83
C HIS A 15 -7.56 -12.92 4.29
N GLN A 16 -8.40 -12.36 5.17
CA GLN A 16 -8.46 -12.65 6.60
C GLN A 16 -7.13 -12.40 7.35
N LEU A 17 -6.33 -11.47 6.86
CA LEU A 17 -5.07 -11.06 7.49
C LEU A 17 -5.31 -9.95 8.52
N PRO A 18 -4.56 -9.93 9.64
CA PRO A 18 -4.61 -8.85 10.60
C PRO A 18 -3.93 -7.61 10.01
N ALA A 19 -4.72 -6.77 9.34
CA ALA A 19 -4.27 -5.50 8.76
C ALA A 19 -5.03 -4.35 9.39
N GLU A 20 -4.33 -3.58 10.22
CA GLU A 20 -4.86 -2.38 10.86
C GLU A 20 -4.27 -1.13 10.20
N PRO A 21 -5.11 -0.24 9.64
CA PRO A 21 -4.65 0.95 8.92
C PRO A 21 -3.87 1.90 9.81
N ASP A 22 -4.27 2.03 11.08
CA ASP A 22 -3.61 2.91 12.05
C ASP A 22 -2.19 2.42 12.36
N GLN A 23 -2.04 1.12 12.61
CA GLN A 23 -0.74 0.49 12.87
C GLN A 23 0.18 0.55 11.66
N LEU A 24 -0.34 0.23 10.47
CA LEU A 24 0.41 0.35 9.23
C LEU A 24 0.82 1.78 8.93
N SER A 25 -0.02 2.77 9.31
CA SER A 25 0.26 4.19 9.11
C SER A 25 1.21 4.81 10.12
N HIS A 26 1.45 4.12 11.23
CA HIS A 26 2.43 4.49 12.23
C HIS A 26 3.80 3.84 11.96
N GLU A 27 3.80 2.56 11.56
CA GLU A 27 5.00 1.74 11.31
C GLU A 27 5.67 2.06 9.97
N TYR A 28 4.86 2.10 8.93
CA TYR A 28 5.14 2.70 7.63
C TYR A 28 4.31 3.98 7.64
N GLY A 29 4.40 4.94 6.73
CA GLY A 29 3.71 6.22 6.94
C GLY A 29 4.55 7.16 7.79
N GLN A 30 4.58 8.41 7.37
CA GLN A 30 5.21 9.47 8.14
C GLN A 30 4.11 10.42 8.59
N PRO A 31 4.08 10.82 9.87
CA PRO A 31 3.08 11.76 10.34
C PRO A 31 3.16 13.05 9.51
N GLY A 32 2.04 13.42 8.90
CA GLY A 32 1.92 14.60 8.04
C GLY A 32 2.31 14.40 6.57
N LYS A 33 2.64 13.18 6.12
CA LYS A 33 2.85 12.88 4.70
C LYS A 33 1.97 11.75 4.21
N HIS A 34 1.61 11.84 2.93
CA HIS A 34 0.86 10.81 2.23
C HIS A 34 1.65 9.52 2.09
N PHE A 35 0.95 8.38 2.04
CA PHE A 35 1.56 7.09 1.75
C PHE A 35 2.18 7.08 0.36
N THR A 36 3.50 6.95 0.31
CA THR A 36 4.22 6.73 -0.94
C THR A 36 4.13 5.26 -1.34
N ASP A 37 4.33 5.00 -2.62
CA ASP A 37 4.31 3.65 -3.18
C ASP A 37 5.28 2.67 -2.50
N THR A 38 6.44 3.13 -2.00
CA THR A 38 7.34 2.32 -1.17
C THR A 38 6.66 1.84 0.12
N GLN A 39 5.92 2.71 0.80
CA GLN A 39 5.27 2.37 2.07
C GLN A 39 4.09 1.42 1.86
N ILE A 40 3.35 1.60 0.77
CA ILE A 40 2.29 0.66 0.36
C ILE A 40 2.89 -0.73 0.09
N LEU A 41 4.04 -0.80 -0.59
CA LEU A 41 4.74 -2.06 -0.84
C LEU A 41 5.25 -2.72 0.44
N GLN A 42 5.81 -1.95 1.38
CA GLN A 42 6.28 -2.47 2.66
C GLN A 42 5.13 -3.02 3.50
N ALA A 43 4.04 -2.25 3.63
CA ALA A 43 2.82 -2.67 4.32
C ALA A 43 2.26 -3.95 3.71
N ALA A 44 2.15 -4.03 2.38
CA ALA A 44 1.69 -5.25 1.70
C ALA A 44 2.59 -6.47 2.00
N LYS A 45 3.91 -6.27 1.98
CA LYS A 45 4.87 -7.34 2.24
C LYS A 45 4.81 -7.83 3.70
N ALA A 46 4.60 -6.91 4.65
CA ALA A 46 4.39 -7.23 6.07
C ALA A 46 3.13 -8.07 6.29
N LEU A 47 2.10 -7.82 5.49
CA LEU A 47 0.86 -8.58 5.48
C LEU A 47 0.98 -9.91 4.70
N THR A 48 2.18 -10.31 4.26
CA THR A 48 2.41 -11.52 3.45
C THR A 48 1.77 -11.46 2.05
N LEU A 49 1.32 -10.28 1.61
CA LEU A 49 0.76 -10.07 0.28
C LEU A 49 1.86 -9.86 -0.76
N LYS A 50 1.65 -10.40 -1.96
CA LYS A 50 2.52 -10.11 -3.11
C LYS A 50 2.09 -8.81 -3.77
N ALA A 51 2.76 -7.71 -3.43
CA ALA A 51 2.59 -6.42 -4.10
C ALA A 51 3.80 -6.07 -4.98
N LYS A 52 3.53 -5.45 -6.13
CA LYS A 52 4.56 -4.95 -7.05
C LYS A 52 4.12 -3.60 -7.61
N LYS A 53 4.99 -2.60 -7.53
CA LYS A 53 4.78 -1.31 -8.21
C LYS A 53 5.01 -1.52 -9.70
N LEU A 54 4.00 -1.21 -10.50
CA LEU A 54 4.10 -1.18 -11.95
C LEU A 54 4.09 0.28 -12.38
N SER A 55 5.17 0.74 -13.01
CA SER A 55 5.19 2.01 -13.73
C SER A 55 4.76 1.71 -15.16
N MET A 56 3.50 2.03 -15.49
CA MET A 56 3.05 2.01 -16.89
C MET A 56 3.74 3.17 -17.60
N VAL A 57 4.83 2.89 -18.32
CA VAL A 57 5.39 3.84 -19.27
C VAL A 57 4.60 3.71 -20.56
N MET A 58 3.75 4.70 -20.85
CA MET A 58 3.04 4.75 -22.11
C MET A 58 4.04 5.18 -23.19
N ILE A 59 4.59 4.20 -23.91
CA ILE A 59 5.37 4.48 -25.11
C ILE A 59 4.40 4.95 -26.21
N HIS A 60 4.30 6.25 -26.42
CA HIS A 60 3.62 6.79 -27.59
C HIS A 60 4.58 6.62 -28.78
N THR A 61 4.40 5.56 -29.55
CA THR A 61 5.05 5.38 -30.85
C THR A 61 4.29 6.25 -31.86
N SER A 62 4.86 7.42 -32.17
CA SER A 62 4.43 8.30 -33.26
C SER A 62 4.78 7.74 -34.63
#